data_AF-A0A6B2M5Y6-F1
#
_entry.id   AF-A0A6B2M5Y6-F1
#
_cell.length_a   1.000
_cell.length_b   1.000
_cell.length_c   1.000
_cell.angle_alpha   90.00
_cell.angle_beta   90.00
_cell.angle_gamma   90.00
#
_symmetry.space_group_name_H-M   'P 1'
#
loop_
_entity.id
_entity.type
_entity.pdbx_description
1 polymer ?
#
loop_
_entity_poly.entity_id
_entity_poly.type
_entity_poly.pdbx_seq_one_letter_code
_entity_poly.pdbx_strand_id
1 'polypeptide(L)'
;MGAIVYPDNLAEIGRFPDEATAHDYGLVILSAGAGYWIHTEESGEVLLIVEAGYAGRLREQLELYELESVNWPPQEPEMPEPHPGAYAAMTWVAVLVLAWLCQLRWPMLVEWGTASSDLIKSGELYRTFSALFLHGDIGHLAGNLLFGAVFLHLVARHIGTVRAWLGVLMAGACGNYLNATVHFSTSHYSIGASTAVFGAIGLLVALPLGFGIRHSSRMLIRAWALPIIAGLVFLAWFGTGSDRTDTSAHLMGFVCGLPAGLIAGALVRDKPRKAR
;
A
#
# COMPACT_ATOMS: atom_id res chain seq x y z
N MET A 1 38.30 -38.62 27.61
CA MET A 1 38.47 -37.15 27.64
C MET A 1 39.90 -36.82 27.25
N GLY A 2 40.19 -36.79 25.96
CA GLY A 2 41.44 -36.24 25.44
C GLY A 2 41.13 -34.83 24.94
N ALA A 3 41.72 -33.81 25.54
CA ALA A 3 41.66 -32.46 24.98
C ALA A 3 42.35 -32.49 23.62
N ILE A 4 41.65 -32.06 22.58
CA ILE A 4 42.24 -31.90 21.24
C ILE A 4 43.29 -30.80 21.36
N VAL A 5 44.56 -31.19 21.25
CA VAL A 5 45.69 -30.24 21.23
C VAL A 5 45.80 -29.73 19.80
N TYR A 6 45.30 -28.52 19.57
CA TYR A 6 45.48 -27.83 18.30
C TYR A 6 46.97 -27.47 18.11
N PRO A 7 47.48 -27.40 16.87
CA PRO A 7 48.78 -26.78 16.63
C PRO A 7 48.78 -25.35 17.20
N ASP A 8 49.92 -24.88 17.71
CA ASP A 8 50.06 -23.61 18.48
C ASP A 8 49.52 -22.34 17.76
N ASN A 9 49.18 -22.45 16.48
CA ASN A 9 48.65 -21.38 15.64
C ASN A 9 47.12 -21.33 15.55
N LEU A 10 46.37 -22.25 16.18
CA LEU A 10 44.90 -22.29 16.11
C LEU A 10 44.26 -22.06 17.49
N ALA A 11 43.10 -21.42 17.49
CA ALA A 11 42.31 -21.13 18.69
C ALA A 11 40.82 -21.39 18.46
N GLU A 12 40.18 -22.02 19.44
CA GLU A 12 38.72 -22.19 19.50
C GLU A 12 38.05 -20.82 19.77
N ILE A 13 37.03 -20.50 18.99
CA ILE A 13 36.30 -19.23 19.08
C ILE A 13 34.82 -19.39 19.41
N GLY A 14 34.26 -20.59 19.25
CA GLY A 14 32.88 -20.87 19.62
C GLY A 14 32.52 -22.36 19.50
N ARG A 15 31.42 -22.74 20.17
CA ARG A 15 30.80 -24.07 20.11
C ARG A 15 29.33 -23.92 19.72
N PHE A 16 28.89 -24.73 18.78
CA PHE A 16 27.56 -24.66 18.19
C PHE A 16 26.88 -26.03 18.18
N PRO A 17 25.54 -26.08 18.19
CA PRO A 17 24.79 -27.34 18.23
C PRO A 17 24.81 -28.11 16.90
N ASP A 18 25.09 -27.43 15.78
CA ASP A 18 25.07 -28.01 14.44
C ASP A 18 26.00 -27.25 13.48
N GLU A 19 26.35 -27.90 12.36
CA GLU A 19 27.26 -27.33 11.36
C GLU A 19 26.67 -26.11 10.64
N ALA A 20 25.35 -26.03 10.46
CA ALA A 20 24.73 -24.89 9.76
C ALA A 20 24.87 -23.62 10.60
N THR A 21 24.59 -23.70 11.91
CA THR A 21 24.82 -22.60 12.85
C THR A 21 26.30 -22.21 12.88
N ALA A 22 27.23 -23.19 12.95
CA ALA A 22 28.66 -22.89 12.92
C ALA A 22 29.10 -22.21 11.61
N HIS A 23 28.52 -22.59 10.47
CA HIS A 23 28.77 -21.97 9.17
C HIS A 23 28.28 -20.52 9.10
N ASP A 24 27.15 -20.17 9.72
CA ASP A 24 26.65 -18.79 9.78
C ASP A 24 27.65 -17.87 10.51
N TYR A 25 28.19 -18.33 11.64
CA TYR A 25 29.25 -17.61 12.37
C TYR A 25 30.58 -17.63 11.58
N GLY A 26 30.85 -18.71 10.83
CA GLY A 26 31.96 -18.79 9.89
C GLY A 26 31.91 -17.74 8.77
N LEU A 27 30.72 -17.38 8.28
CA LEU A 27 30.55 -16.31 7.29
C LEU A 27 30.95 -14.95 7.87
N VAL A 28 30.68 -14.68 9.15
CA VAL A 28 31.15 -13.48 9.84
C VAL A 28 32.67 -13.43 9.85
N ILE A 29 33.33 -14.55 10.18
CA ILE A 29 34.80 -14.67 10.18
C ILE A 29 35.38 -14.42 8.78
N LEU A 30 34.79 -15.01 7.74
CA LEU A 30 35.19 -14.78 6.35
C LEU A 30 35.03 -13.31 5.95
N SER A 31 33.93 -12.66 6.36
CA SER A 31 33.68 -11.24 6.06
C SER A 31 34.69 -10.32 6.73
N ALA A 32 35.24 -10.73 7.88
CA ALA A 32 36.31 -10.03 8.58
C ALA A 32 37.71 -10.27 7.96
N GLY A 33 37.79 -11.10 6.92
CA GLY A 33 39.01 -11.40 6.16
C GLY A 33 39.87 -12.52 6.75
N ALA A 34 39.30 -13.38 7.60
CA ALA A 34 40.00 -14.51 8.20
C ALA A 34 39.40 -15.85 7.74
N GLY A 35 40.23 -16.90 7.72
CA GLY A 35 39.77 -18.28 7.53
C GLY A 35 39.22 -18.88 8.82
N TYR A 36 38.36 -19.88 8.69
CA TYR A 36 37.89 -20.70 9.80
C TYR A 36 37.91 -22.18 9.43
N TRP A 37 37.92 -23.02 10.46
CA TRP A 37 37.74 -24.45 10.37
C TRP A 37 36.59 -24.87 11.28
N ILE A 38 35.84 -25.88 10.85
CA ILE A 38 34.81 -26.51 11.65
C ILE A 38 35.27 -27.92 12.02
N HIS A 39 35.09 -28.28 13.28
CA HIS A 39 35.35 -29.64 13.76
C HIS A 39 34.18 -30.15 14.60
N THR A 40 33.64 -31.30 14.23
CA THR A 40 32.52 -31.92 14.95
C THR A 40 33.08 -32.91 15.98
N GLU A 41 32.80 -32.67 17.26
CA GLU A 41 33.19 -33.58 18.35
C GLU A 41 32.31 -34.84 18.37
N GLU A 42 32.80 -35.92 18.99
CA GLU A 42 32.01 -37.16 19.23
C GLU A 42 30.74 -36.92 20.07
N SER A 43 30.69 -35.82 20.82
CA SER A 43 29.52 -35.35 21.59
C SER A 43 28.39 -34.83 20.70
N GLY A 44 28.67 -34.55 19.41
CA GLY A 44 27.77 -33.88 18.48
C GLY A 44 27.88 -32.36 18.49
N GLU A 45 28.68 -31.77 19.38
CA GLU A 45 28.98 -30.33 19.35
C GLU A 45 29.93 -29.99 18.21
N VAL A 46 29.73 -28.81 17.61
CA VAL A 46 30.51 -28.31 16.49
C VAL A 46 31.38 -27.16 16.94
N LEU A 47 32.69 -27.33 16.84
CA LEU A 47 33.71 -26.34 17.19
C LEU A 47 34.02 -25.45 16.00
N LEU A 48 34.09 -24.14 16.25
CA LEU A 48 34.58 -23.14 15.31
C LEU A 48 35.98 -22.70 15.72
N ILE A 49 36.94 -22.85 14.80
CA ILE A 49 38.36 -22.66 15.06
C ILE A 49 38.93 -21.65 14.07
N VAL A 50 39.83 -20.80 14.53
CA VAL A 50 40.51 -19.76 13.73
C VAL A 50 42.00 -19.72 14.04
N GLU A 51 42.77 -18.98 13.25
CA GLU A 51 44.16 -18.68 13.60
C GLU A 51 44.25 -17.85 14.89
N ALA A 52 45.10 -18.26 15.83
CA ALA A 52 45.19 -17.72 17.19
C ALA A 52 45.45 -16.20 17.22
N GLY A 53 46.20 -15.68 16.24
CA GLY A 53 46.48 -14.24 16.10
C GLY A 53 45.24 -13.38 15.83
N TYR A 54 44.16 -13.95 15.28
CA TYR A 54 42.92 -13.24 14.97
C TYR A 54 41.82 -13.46 16.02
N ALA A 55 41.98 -14.43 16.92
CA ALA A 55 40.94 -14.86 17.85
C ALA A 55 40.36 -13.72 18.70
N GLY A 56 41.22 -12.80 19.20
CA GLY A 56 40.76 -11.65 20.00
C GLY A 56 39.80 -10.73 19.23
N ARG A 57 40.20 -10.30 18.03
CA ARG A 57 39.38 -9.43 17.16
C ARG A 57 38.11 -10.13 16.70
N LEU A 58 38.20 -11.42 16.37
CA LEU A 58 37.06 -12.17 15.86
C LEU A 58 36.01 -12.43 16.95
N ARG A 59 36.39 -12.61 18.22
CA ARG A 59 35.42 -12.74 19.33
C ARG A 59 34.56 -11.49 19.46
N GLU A 60 35.19 -10.32 19.41
CA GLU A 60 34.46 -9.04 19.42
C GLU A 60 33.48 -8.93 18.24
N GLN A 61 33.87 -9.39 17.04
CA GLN A 61 32.96 -9.41 15.88
C GLN A 61 31.80 -10.39 16.04
N LEU A 62 32.03 -11.56 16.63
CA LEU A 62 30.96 -12.51 16.90
C LEU A 62 29.98 -11.98 17.96
N GLU A 63 30.49 -11.32 19.01
CA GLU A 63 29.63 -10.65 20.01
C GLU A 63 28.80 -9.52 19.39
N LEU A 64 29.38 -8.70 18.52
CA LEU A 64 28.65 -7.66 17.78
C LEU A 64 27.60 -8.28 16.85
N TYR A 65 27.95 -9.36 16.16
CA TYR A 65 27.01 -10.11 15.33
C TYR A 65 25.86 -10.69 16.16
N GLU A 66 26.12 -11.27 17.33
CA GLU A 66 25.08 -11.75 18.23
C GLU A 66 24.14 -10.60 18.64
N LEU A 67 24.69 -9.44 19.01
CA LEU A 67 23.93 -8.25 19.36
C LEU A 67 23.10 -7.68 18.19
N GLU A 68 23.62 -7.73 16.96
CA GLU A 68 22.93 -7.26 15.74
C GLU A 68 21.92 -8.27 15.20
N SER A 69 22.18 -9.57 15.38
CA SER A 69 21.31 -10.67 14.94
C SER A 69 20.08 -10.84 15.83
N VAL A 70 20.02 -10.16 16.99
CA VAL A 70 18.83 -10.13 17.83
C VAL A 70 17.65 -9.55 17.02
N ASN A 71 16.68 -10.42 16.71
CA ASN A 71 15.50 -10.16 15.86
C ASN A 71 15.74 -10.20 14.34
N TRP A 72 16.79 -10.89 13.87
CA TRP A 72 16.94 -11.25 12.47
C TRP A 72 16.19 -12.56 12.13
N PRO A 73 15.49 -12.65 10.98
CA PRO A 73 15.26 -11.61 9.99
C PRO A 73 14.31 -10.52 10.49
N PRO A 74 14.45 -9.26 10.01
CA PRO A 74 13.59 -8.16 10.44
C PRO A 74 12.13 -8.55 10.24
N GLN A 75 11.33 -8.50 11.29
CA GLN A 75 9.90 -8.74 11.15
C GLN A 75 9.31 -7.63 10.30
N GLU A 76 8.84 -7.98 9.11
CA GLU A 76 8.16 -7.02 8.27
C GLU A 76 6.88 -6.53 8.98
N PRO A 77 6.61 -5.21 8.92
CA PRO A 77 5.39 -4.66 9.47
C PRO A 77 4.18 -5.28 8.76
N GLU A 78 3.33 -5.97 9.52
CA GLU A 78 2.07 -6.49 9.00
C GLU A 78 1.03 -5.36 8.95
N MET A 79 0.34 -5.27 7.81
CA MET A 79 -0.89 -4.47 7.74
C MET A 79 -1.91 -4.97 8.76
N PRO A 80 -2.80 -4.10 9.28
CA PRO A 80 -3.85 -4.52 10.19
C PRO A 80 -4.78 -5.57 9.63
N GLU A 81 -5.46 -6.25 10.54
CA GLU A 81 -6.55 -7.14 10.17
C GLU A 81 -7.62 -6.39 9.36
N PRO A 82 -8.11 -6.98 8.26
CA PRO A 82 -9.07 -6.29 7.40
C PRO A 82 -10.37 -5.97 8.14
N HIS A 83 -10.84 -4.73 8.02
CA HIS A 83 -12.19 -4.35 8.45
C HIS A 83 -13.26 -5.03 7.57
N PRO A 84 -14.51 -5.20 8.07
CA PRO A 84 -15.62 -5.68 7.26
C PRO A 84 -16.02 -4.64 6.20
N GLY A 85 -15.45 -4.75 4.99
CA GLY A 85 -15.71 -3.83 3.88
C GLY A 85 -17.11 -3.94 3.27
N ALA A 86 -17.90 -4.96 3.63
CA ALA A 86 -19.23 -5.19 3.06
C ALA A 86 -20.20 -4.02 3.31
N TYR A 87 -20.14 -3.42 4.50
CA TYR A 87 -20.95 -2.23 4.82
C TYR A 87 -20.66 -1.05 3.88
N ALA A 88 -19.40 -0.88 3.46
CA ALA A 88 -19.04 0.18 2.53
C ALA A 88 -19.64 -0.05 1.14
N ALA A 89 -19.53 -1.27 0.60
CA ALA A 89 -20.18 -1.64 -0.67
C ALA A 89 -21.70 -1.49 -0.62
N MET A 90 -22.35 -2.01 0.43
CA MET A 90 -23.81 -1.95 0.57
C MET A 90 -24.30 -0.50 0.67
N THR A 91 -23.62 0.33 1.47
CA THR A 91 -23.97 1.75 1.59
C THR A 91 -23.71 2.51 0.29
N TRP A 92 -22.66 2.17 -0.47
CA TRP A 92 -22.39 2.77 -1.78
C TRP A 92 -23.53 2.54 -2.75
N VAL A 93 -23.93 1.27 -2.88
CA VAL A 93 -25.06 0.88 -3.74
C VAL A 93 -26.34 1.58 -3.29
N ALA A 94 -26.64 1.55 -1.99
CA ALA A 94 -27.85 2.18 -1.45
C ALA A 94 -27.90 3.69 -1.72
N VAL A 95 -26.79 4.40 -1.52
CA VAL A 95 -26.69 5.85 -1.72
C VAL A 95 -26.85 6.21 -3.20
N LEU A 96 -26.15 5.53 -4.11
CA LEU A 96 -26.25 5.83 -5.55
C LEU A 96 -27.62 5.47 -6.13
N VAL A 97 -28.23 4.35 -5.68
CA VAL A 97 -29.61 4.01 -6.08
C VAL A 97 -30.60 5.04 -5.55
N LEU A 98 -30.47 5.46 -4.29
CA LEU A 98 -31.33 6.50 -3.72
C LEU A 98 -31.18 7.82 -4.48
N ALA A 99 -29.94 8.22 -4.78
CA ALA A 99 -29.66 9.43 -5.56
C ALA A 99 -30.28 9.36 -6.95
N TRP A 100 -30.16 8.22 -7.63
CA TRP A 100 -30.81 7.97 -8.92
C TRP A 100 -32.34 8.09 -8.85
N LEU A 101 -32.97 7.49 -7.83
CA LEU A 101 -34.42 7.60 -7.63
C LEU A 101 -34.86 9.04 -7.36
N CYS A 102 -34.08 9.80 -6.57
CA CYS A 102 -34.30 11.22 -6.37
C CYS A 102 -34.14 12.01 -7.67
N GLN A 103 -33.11 11.73 -8.46
CA GLN A 103 -32.88 12.36 -9.77
C GLN A 103 -34.05 12.11 -10.73
N LEU A 104 -34.60 10.90 -10.77
CA LEU A 104 -35.77 10.58 -11.60
C LEU A 104 -37.04 11.30 -11.13
N ARG A 105 -37.21 11.49 -9.81
CA ARG A 105 -38.34 12.24 -9.25
C ARG A 105 -38.20 13.75 -9.46
N TRP A 106 -36.98 14.26 -9.35
CA TRP A 106 -36.66 15.67 -9.45
C TRP A 106 -35.54 15.91 -10.48
N PRO A 107 -35.88 16.02 -11.78
CA PRO A 107 -34.91 16.26 -12.86
C PRO A 107 -34.05 17.53 -12.70
N MET A 108 -34.56 18.58 -12.03
CA MET A 108 -33.82 19.82 -11.71
C MET A 108 -32.52 19.58 -10.92
N LEU A 109 -32.42 18.45 -10.21
CA LEU A 109 -31.19 18.07 -9.51
C LEU A 109 -30.02 17.90 -10.47
N VAL A 110 -30.27 17.51 -11.73
CA VAL A 110 -29.21 17.41 -12.75
C VAL A 110 -28.66 18.79 -13.07
N GLU A 111 -29.52 19.77 -13.32
CA GLU A 111 -29.11 21.14 -13.65
C GLU A 111 -28.33 21.79 -12.49
N TRP A 112 -28.79 21.60 -11.26
CA TRP A 112 -28.14 22.17 -10.07
C TRP A 112 -26.86 21.42 -9.68
N GLY A 113 -26.82 20.11 -9.90
CA GLY A 113 -25.76 19.27 -9.37
C GLY A 113 -24.66 18.91 -10.35
N THR A 114 -24.85 19.12 -11.67
CA THR A 114 -23.84 18.80 -12.69
C THR A 114 -22.56 19.60 -12.49
N ALA A 115 -21.42 18.93 -12.67
CA ALA A 115 -20.11 19.57 -12.63
C ALA A 115 -19.88 20.35 -13.93
N SER A 116 -20.31 21.62 -13.94
CA SER A 116 -20.02 22.59 -15.00
C SER A 116 -18.70 23.29 -14.69
N SER A 117 -17.76 23.26 -15.64
CA SER A 117 -16.45 23.92 -15.49
C SER A 117 -16.58 25.41 -15.18
N ASP A 118 -17.51 26.10 -15.83
CA ASP A 118 -17.66 27.54 -15.74
C ASP A 118 -18.27 27.94 -14.39
N LEU A 119 -19.28 27.20 -13.94
CA LEU A 119 -19.93 27.44 -12.66
C LEU A 119 -19.00 27.10 -11.48
N ILE A 120 -18.24 26.00 -11.58
CA ILE A 120 -17.21 25.66 -10.58
C ILE A 120 -16.16 26.77 -10.50
N LYS A 121 -15.67 27.27 -11.64
CA LYS A 121 -14.72 28.40 -11.69
C LYS A 121 -15.31 29.69 -11.12
N SER A 122 -16.62 29.90 -11.27
CA SER A 122 -17.33 31.06 -10.71
C SER A 122 -17.61 30.96 -9.20
N GLY A 123 -17.29 29.83 -8.55
CA GLY A 123 -17.38 29.65 -7.11
C GLY A 123 -18.41 28.61 -6.64
N GLU A 124 -19.14 27.95 -7.55
CA GLU A 124 -20.12 26.90 -7.20
C GLU A 124 -19.43 25.55 -6.92
N LEU A 125 -18.53 25.52 -5.94
CA LEU A 125 -17.70 24.36 -5.60
C LEU A 125 -18.50 23.13 -5.17
N TYR A 126 -19.72 23.31 -4.65
CA TYR A 126 -20.60 22.19 -4.27
C TYR A 126 -20.89 21.25 -5.44
N ARG A 127 -20.83 21.75 -6.68
CA ARG A 127 -21.01 20.97 -7.91
C ARG A 127 -19.99 19.86 -8.08
N THR A 128 -18.78 20.06 -7.54
CA THR A 128 -17.72 19.04 -7.55
C THR A 128 -18.12 17.79 -6.76
N PHE A 129 -18.95 17.96 -5.72
CA PHE A 129 -19.43 16.89 -4.87
C PHE A 129 -20.78 16.34 -5.33
N SER A 130 -21.75 17.20 -5.65
CA SER A 130 -23.09 16.75 -6.08
C SER A 130 -23.07 15.94 -7.37
N ALA A 131 -22.17 16.26 -8.31
CA ALA A 131 -22.04 15.54 -9.57
C ALA A 131 -21.70 14.05 -9.40
N LEU A 132 -21.07 13.67 -8.28
CA LEU A 132 -20.73 12.27 -7.96
C LEU A 132 -21.97 11.37 -7.81
N PHE A 133 -23.14 11.96 -7.56
CA PHE A 133 -24.38 11.23 -7.29
C PHE A 133 -25.36 11.23 -8.47
N LEU A 134 -25.07 12.01 -9.52
CA LEU A 134 -25.90 12.12 -10.71
C LEU A 134 -25.38 11.19 -11.80
N HIS A 135 -26.28 10.64 -12.62
CA HIS A 135 -25.90 9.77 -13.73
C HIS A 135 -26.69 10.12 -15.00
N GLY A 136 -26.10 9.91 -16.17
CA GLY A 136 -26.77 10.22 -17.44
C GLY A 136 -27.77 9.14 -17.86
N ASP A 137 -27.42 7.89 -17.59
CA ASP A 137 -28.18 6.71 -18.00
C ASP A 137 -27.96 5.53 -17.03
N ILE A 138 -28.76 4.49 -17.23
CA ILE A 138 -28.75 3.29 -16.38
C ILE A 138 -27.48 2.46 -16.54
N GLY A 139 -26.84 2.45 -17.72
CA GLY A 139 -25.60 1.73 -17.97
C GLY A 139 -24.43 2.39 -17.24
N HIS A 140 -24.35 3.73 -17.31
CA HIS A 140 -23.36 4.50 -16.55
C HIS A 140 -23.55 4.30 -15.04
N LEU A 141 -24.79 4.33 -14.53
CA LEU A 141 -25.08 4.00 -13.13
C LEU A 141 -24.62 2.58 -12.77
N ALA A 142 -24.96 1.58 -13.58
CA ALA A 142 -24.61 0.18 -13.32
C ALA A 142 -23.09 -0.03 -13.21
N GLY A 143 -22.31 0.60 -14.07
CA GLY A 143 -20.85 0.59 -13.99
C GLY A 143 -20.33 1.17 -12.68
N ASN A 144 -20.82 2.35 -12.29
CA ASN A 144 -20.41 3.02 -11.05
C ASN A 144 -20.87 2.29 -9.78
N LEU A 145 -22.03 1.62 -9.82
CA LEU A 145 -22.47 0.74 -8.74
C LEU A 145 -21.51 -0.44 -8.57
N LEU A 146 -21.20 -1.15 -9.66
CA LEU A 146 -20.34 -2.33 -9.63
C LEU A 146 -18.92 -1.98 -9.18
N PHE A 147 -18.25 -1.07 -9.91
CA PHE A 147 -16.85 -0.75 -9.64
C PHE A 147 -16.69 0.02 -8.33
N GLY A 148 -17.58 0.97 -8.03
CA GLY A 148 -17.53 1.69 -6.78
C GLY A 148 -17.76 0.78 -5.57
N ALA A 149 -18.69 -0.19 -5.65
CA ALA A 149 -18.87 -1.18 -4.58
C ALA A 149 -17.60 -2.02 -4.35
N VAL A 150 -16.97 -2.51 -5.44
CA VAL A 150 -15.73 -3.31 -5.36
C VAL A 150 -14.59 -2.50 -4.76
N PHE A 151 -14.28 -1.32 -5.31
CA PHE A 151 -13.11 -0.57 -4.87
C PHE A 151 -13.32 0.07 -3.50
N LEU A 152 -14.52 0.58 -3.19
CA LEU A 152 -14.79 1.10 -1.84
C LEU A 152 -14.75 -0.01 -0.79
N HIS A 153 -15.24 -1.22 -1.11
CA HIS A 153 -15.07 -2.40 -0.26
C HIS A 153 -13.59 -2.66 0.04
N LEU A 154 -12.75 -2.68 -1.00
CA LEU A 154 -11.32 -2.92 -0.85
C LEU A 154 -10.64 -1.82 -0.03
N VAL A 155 -10.98 -0.54 -0.24
CA VAL A 155 -10.43 0.56 0.58
C VAL A 155 -10.87 0.41 2.03
N ALA A 156 -12.16 0.15 2.25
CA ALA A 156 -12.73 0.00 3.58
C ALA A 156 -12.12 -1.16 4.36
N ARG A 157 -11.70 -2.24 3.69
CA ARG A 157 -10.95 -3.33 4.34
C ARG A 157 -9.65 -2.85 4.99
N HIS A 158 -8.99 -1.83 4.43
CA HIS A 158 -7.71 -1.36 4.95
C HIS A 158 -7.85 -0.25 5.99
N ILE A 159 -8.81 0.67 5.82
CA ILE A 159 -8.91 1.89 6.66
C ILE A 159 -10.25 2.07 7.37
N GLY A 160 -11.17 1.12 7.20
CA GLY A 160 -12.52 1.17 7.74
C GLY A 160 -13.49 1.99 6.88
N THR A 161 -14.78 1.68 7.00
CA THR A 161 -15.87 2.22 6.16
C THR A 161 -15.91 3.74 6.11
N VAL A 162 -15.82 4.43 7.26
CA VAL A 162 -15.98 5.88 7.34
C VAL A 162 -14.82 6.60 6.63
N ARG A 163 -13.58 6.18 6.91
CA ARG A 163 -12.38 6.78 6.29
C ARG A 163 -12.33 6.51 4.80
N ALA A 164 -12.76 5.31 4.38
CA ALA A 164 -12.89 4.95 2.97
C ALA A 164 -13.85 5.89 2.25
N TRP A 165 -15.06 6.08 2.78
CA TRP A 165 -16.04 7.01 2.21
C TRP A 165 -15.52 8.44 2.10
N LEU A 166 -14.93 8.96 3.19
CA LEU A 166 -14.37 10.31 3.20
C LEU A 166 -13.24 10.45 2.17
N GLY A 167 -12.29 9.52 2.15
CA GLY A 167 -11.18 9.56 1.20
C GLY A 167 -11.63 9.47 -0.26
N VAL A 168 -12.57 8.58 -0.56
CA VAL A 168 -13.10 8.36 -1.91
C VAL A 168 -13.91 9.57 -2.41
N LEU A 169 -14.80 10.12 -1.57
CA LEU A 169 -15.59 11.28 -1.95
C LEU A 169 -14.74 12.54 -2.09
N MET A 170 -13.77 12.75 -1.20
CA MET A 170 -12.84 13.88 -1.30
C MET A 170 -11.95 13.75 -2.54
N ALA A 171 -11.43 12.55 -2.83
CA ALA A 171 -10.66 12.31 -4.05
C ALA A 171 -11.49 12.56 -5.31
N GLY A 172 -12.74 12.09 -5.36
CA GLY A 172 -13.65 12.33 -6.48
C GLY A 172 -13.99 13.82 -6.67
N ALA A 173 -14.32 14.52 -5.59
CA ALA A 173 -14.62 15.95 -5.64
C ALA A 173 -13.40 16.79 -6.05
N CYS A 174 -12.21 16.49 -5.51
CA CYS A 174 -10.96 17.11 -5.95
C CYS A 174 -10.66 16.79 -7.41
N GLY A 175 -10.94 15.56 -7.87
CA GLY A 175 -10.81 15.16 -9.27
C GLY A 175 -11.73 15.95 -10.18
N ASN A 176 -13.00 16.16 -9.79
CA ASN A 176 -13.95 17.00 -10.52
C ASN A 176 -13.49 18.45 -10.59
N TYR A 177 -12.97 19.00 -9.48
CA TYR A 177 -12.41 20.35 -9.43
C TYR A 177 -11.18 20.50 -10.35
N LEU A 178 -10.26 19.53 -10.27
CA LEU A 178 -9.05 19.55 -11.10
C LEU A 178 -9.39 19.38 -12.59
N ASN A 179 -10.34 18.51 -12.92
CA ASN A 179 -10.84 18.37 -14.28
C ASN A 179 -11.46 19.68 -14.80
N ALA A 180 -12.29 20.35 -13.98
CA ALA A 180 -12.89 21.64 -14.32
C ALA A 180 -11.85 22.73 -14.56
N THR A 181 -10.74 22.74 -13.81
CA THR A 181 -9.69 23.75 -13.96
C THR A 181 -8.76 23.49 -15.13
N VAL A 182 -8.41 22.24 -15.44
CA VAL A 182 -7.50 21.90 -16.55
C VAL A 182 -8.12 22.18 -17.93
N HIS A 183 -9.44 21.99 -18.09
CA HIS A 183 -10.16 22.35 -19.31
C HIS A 183 -10.46 23.85 -19.35
N PHE A 184 -9.49 24.64 -19.79
CA PHE A 184 -9.58 26.11 -19.82
C PHE A 184 -10.36 26.68 -21.00
N SER A 185 -10.45 25.98 -22.14
CA SER A 185 -10.90 26.57 -23.41
C SER A 185 -12.27 26.09 -23.91
N THR A 186 -12.90 25.11 -23.27
CA THR A 186 -14.22 24.60 -23.66
C THR A 186 -15.06 24.33 -22.41
N SER A 187 -16.33 24.78 -22.41
CA SER A 187 -17.27 24.47 -21.33
C SER A 187 -17.44 22.95 -21.24
N HIS A 188 -17.13 22.39 -20.08
CA HIS A 188 -17.14 20.96 -19.82
C HIS A 188 -18.21 20.62 -18.80
N TYR A 189 -18.98 19.56 -19.05
CA TYR A 189 -19.98 19.03 -18.13
C TYR A 189 -19.61 17.59 -17.77
N SER A 190 -19.70 17.25 -16.49
CA SER A 190 -19.50 15.88 -16.01
C SER A 190 -20.54 15.51 -14.97
N ILE A 191 -21.05 14.28 -15.08
CA ILE A 191 -21.92 13.63 -14.11
C ILE A 191 -21.45 12.19 -13.94
N GLY A 192 -21.51 11.68 -12.72
CA GLY A 192 -21.19 10.29 -12.43
C GLY A 192 -20.23 10.15 -11.25
N ALA A 193 -20.32 8.99 -10.60
CA ALA A 193 -19.43 8.65 -9.49
C ALA A 193 -18.03 8.21 -9.98
N SER A 194 -17.76 8.20 -11.29
CA SER A 194 -16.56 7.58 -11.86
C SER A 194 -15.28 8.23 -11.36
N THR A 195 -15.25 9.55 -11.16
CA THR A 195 -14.07 10.23 -10.58
C THR A 195 -13.79 9.77 -9.14
N ALA A 196 -14.83 9.48 -8.36
CA ALA A 196 -14.68 8.87 -7.03
C ALA A 196 -14.21 7.40 -7.14
N VAL A 197 -14.73 6.62 -8.10
CA VAL A 197 -14.26 5.25 -8.35
C VAL A 197 -12.77 5.22 -8.68
N PHE A 198 -12.32 6.09 -9.60
CA PHE A 198 -10.89 6.22 -9.91
C PHE A 198 -10.08 6.78 -8.75
N GLY A 199 -10.65 7.69 -7.95
CA GLY A 199 -10.06 8.11 -6.68
C GLY A 199 -9.86 6.96 -5.70
N ALA A 200 -10.80 6.02 -5.61
CA ALA A 200 -10.67 4.81 -4.80
C ALA A 200 -9.53 3.92 -5.30
N ILE A 201 -9.36 3.78 -6.62
CA ILE A 201 -8.23 3.06 -7.22
C ILE A 201 -6.90 3.72 -6.84
N GLY A 202 -6.79 5.05 -7.01
CA GLY A 202 -5.58 5.79 -6.61
C GLY A 202 -5.27 5.63 -5.13
N LEU A 203 -6.30 5.64 -4.28
CA LEU A 203 -6.16 5.44 -2.84
C LEU A 203 -5.67 4.03 -2.51
N LEU A 204 -6.25 2.98 -3.13
CA LEU A 204 -5.81 1.58 -2.97
C LEU A 204 -4.36 1.37 -3.37
N VAL A 205 -3.97 1.99 -4.48
CA VAL A 205 -2.64 1.89 -5.04
C VAL A 205 -1.59 2.52 -4.13
N ALA A 206 -1.89 3.70 -3.57
CA ALA A 206 -0.94 4.46 -2.76
C ALA A 206 -0.91 4.07 -1.28
N LEU A 207 -1.93 3.37 -0.78
CA LEU A 207 -2.05 3.02 0.63
C LEU A 207 -0.92 2.11 1.14
N PRO A 208 -0.58 0.97 0.48
CA PRO A 208 0.55 0.15 0.90
C PRO A 208 1.89 0.90 0.84
N LEU A 209 2.03 1.85 -0.10
CA LEU A 209 3.22 2.69 -0.21
C LEU A 209 3.35 3.62 0.99
N GLY A 210 2.27 4.30 1.39
CA GLY A 210 2.26 5.15 2.58
C GLY A 210 2.63 4.38 3.86
N PHE A 211 2.11 3.17 4.00
CA PHE A 211 2.44 2.29 5.13
C PHE A 211 3.90 1.80 5.09
N GLY A 212 4.39 1.41 3.91
CA GLY A 212 5.77 0.97 3.70
C GLY A 212 6.79 2.08 3.96
N ILE A 213 6.51 3.32 3.56
CA ILE A 213 7.34 4.51 3.85
C ILE A 213 7.45 4.73 5.37
N ARG A 214 6.33 4.68 6.10
CA ARG A 214 6.32 4.85 7.56
C ARG A 214 7.23 3.83 8.27
N HIS A 215 7.32 2.62 7.75
CA HIS A 215 8.07 1.53 8.36
C HIS A 215 9.41 1.23 7.69
N SER A 216 9.85 2.05 6.74
CA SER A 216 11.06 1.81 5.94
C SER A 216 11.10 0.41 5.28
N SER A 217 9.93 -0.20 5.00
CA SER A 217 9.85 -1.54 4.40
C SER A 217 10.08 -1.49 2.89
N ARG A 218 11.29 -1.87 2.46
CA ARG A 218 11.65 -1.93 1.03
C ARG A 218 10.85 -2.97 0.25
N MET A 219 10.38 -4.04 0.88
CA MET A 219 9.58 -5.07 0.20
C MET A 219 8.18 -4.55 -0.13
N LEU A 220 7.50 -3.93 0.83
CA LEU A 220 6.18 -3.31 0.63
C LEU A 220 6.25 -2.18 -0.40
N ILE A 221 7.32 -1.38 -0.35
CA ILE A 221 7.61 -0.35 -1.36
C ILE A 221 7.94 -0.97 -2.72
N ARG A 222 8.41 -2.21 -2.85
CA ARG A 222 8.64 -2.85 -4.16
C ARG A 222 7.39 -3.53 -4.71
N ALA A 223 6.51 -4.03 -3.84
CA ALA A 223 5.26 -4.69 -4.20
C ALA A 223 4.18 -3.75 -4.78
N TRP A 224 4.34 -2.43 -4.64
CA TRP A 224 3.40 -1.40 -5.13
C TRP A 224 3.26 -1.26 -6.65
N ALA A 225 4.24 -1.75 -7.44
CA ALA A 225 4.25 -1.56 -8.88
C ALA A 225 3.11 -2.31 -9.58
N LEU A 226 2.75 -3.49 -9.05
CA LEU A 226 1.70 -4.33 -9.62
C LEU A 226 0.29 -3.72 -9.44
N PRO A 227 -0.09 -3.18 -8.25
CA PRO A 227 -1.31 -2.37 -8.11
C PRO A 227 -1.37 -1.14 -9.01
N ILE A 228 -0.26 -0.41 -9.20
CA ILE A 228 -0.20 0.74 -10.12
C ILE A 228 -0.50 0.31 -11.54
N ILE A 229 0.20 -0.72 -12.01
CA ILE A 229 0.02 -1.23 -13.37
C ILE A 229 -1.43 -1.71 -13.55
N ALA A 230 -1.98 -2.42 -12.57
CA ALA A 230 -3.39 -2.81 -12.60
C ALA A 230 -4.32 -1.58 -12.65
N GLY A 231 -4.10 -0.55 -11.84
CA GLY A 231 -4.89 0.68 -11.84
C GLY A 231 -4.80 1.45 -13.17
N LEU A 232 -3.62 1.53 -13.76
CA LEU A 232 -3.38 2.14 -15.07
C LEU A 232 -4.00 1.33 -16.22
N VAL A 233 -3.96 -0.01 -16.14
CA VAL A 233 -4.63 -0.90 -17.11
C VAL A 233 -6.15 -0.76 -16.99
N PHE A 234 -6.71 -0.68 -15.77
CA PHE A 234 -8.13 -0.39 -15.56
C PHE A 234 -8.51 1.00 -16.12
N LEU A 235 -7.67 2.01 -15.90
CA LEU A 235 -7.86 3.35 -16.46
C LEU A 235 -7.83 3.34 -17.99
N ALA A 236 -6.91 2.61 -18.60
CA ALA A 236 -6.83 2.48 -20.06
C ALA A 236 -8.01 1.68 -20.64
N TRP A 237 -8.46 0.63 -19.93
CA TRP A 237 -9.52 -0.27 -20.40
C TRP A 237 -10.92 0.34 -20.26
N PHE A 238 -11.19 1.04 -19.16
CA PHE A 238 -12.52 1.63 -18.89
C PHE A 238 -12.59 3.13 -19.17
N GLY A 239 -11.46 3.81 -19.37
CA GLY A 239 -11.40 5.23 -19.70
C GLY A 239 -11.54 5.56 -21.19
N THR A 240 -11.69 4.57 -22.07
CA THR A 240 -11.77 4.75 -23.54
C THR A 240 -13.19 4.68 -24.11
N GLY A 241 -14.22 4.51 -23.28
CA GLY A 241 -15.61 4.54 -23.69
C GLY A 241 -16.13 5.97 -23.86
N SER A 242 -16.48 6.34 -25.11
CA SER A 242 -17.18 7.54 -25.59
C SER A 242 -16.87 8.86 -24.87
N ASP A 243 -16.10 9.71 -25.56
CA ASP A 243 -15.76 11.11 -25.24
C ASP A 243 -14.46 11.33 -24.44
N ARG A 244 -13.57 12.17 -25.02
CA ARG A 244 -12.25 12.55 -24.46
C ARG A 244 -12.34 13.19 -23.07
N THR A 245 -13.52 13.70 -22.74
CA THR A 245 -13.89 14.34 -21.47
C THR A 245 -13.90 13.34 -20.32
N ASP A 246 -14.41 12.13 -20.53
CA ASP A 246 -14.55 11.11 -19.49
C ASP A 246 -13.18 10.53 -19.10
N THR A 247 -12.27 10.35 -20.06
CA THR A 247 -10.89 9.90 -19.79
C THR A 247 -10.12 10.87 -18.88
N SER A 248 -10.29 12.17 -19.10
CA SER A 248 -9.59 13.19 -18.31
C SER A 248 -10.09 13.25 -16.86
N ALA A 249 -11.41 13.15 -16.67
CA ALA A 249 -12.01 13.12 -15.34
C ALA A 249 -11.54 11.89 -14.54
N HIS A 250 -11.46 10.71 -15.19
CA HIS A 250 -10.95 9.48 -14.58
C HIS A 250 -9.48 9.62 -14.14
N LEU A 251 -8.62 10.20 -14.99
CA LEU A 251 -7.23 10.45 -14.66
C LEU A 251 -7.11 11.40 -13.46
N MET A 252 -7.87 12.50 -13.43
CA MET A 252 -7.83 13.45 -12.32
C MET A 252 -8.33 12.83 -11.02
N GLY A 253 -9.38 12.01 -11.06
CA GLY A 253 -9.83 11.22 -9.91
C GLY A 253 -8.71 10.32 -9.37
N PHE A 254 -8.06 9.54 -10.24
CA PHE A 254 -6.94 8.68 -9.87
C PHE A 254 -5.79 9.46 -9.23
N VAL A 255 -5.35 10.56 -9.86
CA VAL A 255 -4.26 11.41 -9.36
C VAL A 255 -4.61 12.00 -7.99
N CYS A 256 -5.85 12.48 -7.80
CA CYS A 256 -6.30 13.00 -6.50
C CYS A 256 -6.44 11.90 -5.43
N GLY A 257 -6.62 10.64 -5.83
CA GLY A 257 -6.62 9.48 -4.93
C GLY A 257 -5.25 9.13 -4.36
N LEU A 258 -4.16 9.37 -5.10
CA LEU A 258 -2.80 8.98 -4.68
C LEU A 258 -2.37 9.67 -3.36
N PRO A 259 -2.46 11.01 -3.18
CA PRO A 259 -2.13 11.64 -1.91
C PRO A 259 -3.01 11.15 -0.76
N ALA A 260 -4.31 10.94 -1.00
CA ALA A 260 -5.22 10.42 0.01
C ALA A 260 -4.81 9.01 0.47
N GLY A 261 -4.38 8.16 -0.46
CA GLY A 261 -3.87 6.82 -0.14
C GLY A 261 -2.56 6.85 0.64
N LEU A 262 -1.61 7.68 0.24
CA LEU A 262 -0.34 7.87 0.96
C LEU A 262 -0.57 8.30 2.41
N ILE A 263 -1.41 9.32 2.61
CA ILE A 263 -1.76 9.83 3.94
C ILE A 263 -2.48 8.75 4.74
N ALA A 264 -3.47 8.08 4.15
CA ALA A 264 -4.20 7.03 4.82
C ALA A 264 -3.27 5.90 5.27
N GLY A 265 -2.38 5.41 4.40
CA GLY A 265 -1.39 4.38 4.71
C GLY A 265 -0.43 4.78 5.83
N ALA A 266 0.04 6.03 5.85
CA ALA A 266 0.90 6.54 6.91
C ALA A 266 0.18 6.66 8.28
N LEU A 267 -1.16 6.79 8.27
CA LEU A 267 -2.00 6.94 9.47
C LEU A 267 -2.66 5.63 9.92
N VAL A 268 -2.56 4.56 9.12
CA VAL A 268 -3.02 3.22 9.52
C VAL A 268 -2.25 2.79 10.76
N ARG A 269 -2.98 2.28 11.75
CA ARG A 269 -2.38 1.80 13.01
C ARG A 269 -1.73 0.46 12.77
N ASP A 270 -0.69 0.14 13.52
CA ASP A 270 0.00 -1.14 13.35
C ASP A 270 -0.81 -2.27 13.99
N LYS A 271 -0.67 -3.49 13.46
CA LYS A 271 -1.22 -4.68 14.13
C LYS A 271 -0.48 -4.86 15.46
N PRO A 272 -1.18 -5.01 16.61
CA PRO A 272 -0.50 -5.19 17.89
C PRO A 272 0.37 -6.46 17.82
N ARG A 273 1.69 -6.30 18.06
CA ARG A 273 2.61 -7.44 18.16
C ARG A 273 2.14 -8.31 19.31
N LYS A 274 1.86 -9.59 19.04
CA LYS A 274 1.66 -10.56 20.12
C LYS A 274 2.95 -10.60 20.93
N ALA A 275 2.88 -10.23 22.21
CA ALA A 275 3.97 -10.50 23.13
C ALA A 275 4.21 -12.02 23.11
N ARG A 276 5.42 -12.43 22.75
CA ARG A 276 5.86 -13.83 22.91
C ARG A 276 6.12 -14.11 24.38
#